data_AF-A0A960V9C3-F1
#
_entry.id   AF-A0A960V9C3-F1
#
_cell.length_a   1.000
_cell.length_b   1.000
_cell.length_c   1.000
_cell.angle_alpha   90.00
_cell.angle_beta   90.00
_cell.angle_gamma   90.00
#
_symmetry.space_group_name_H-M   'P 1'
#
loop_
_entity.id
_entity.type
_entity.pdbx_description
1 polymer ?
#
loop_
_entity_poly.entity_id
_entity_poly.type
_entity_poly.pdbx_seq_one_letter_code
_entity_poly.pdbx_strand_id
1 'polypeptide(L)' 'MSKKTVNIDEEVHVKAKILSAKTGKTIGEIIELLINGTTEKEILKLAEKKK' A
#
# COMPACT_ATOMS: atom_id res chain seq x y z
N MET A 1 6.02 -18.85 -0.75
CA MET A 1 5.08 -17.70 -0.62
C MET A 1 3.79 -18.05 -1.32
N SER A 2 2.67 -18.08 -0.59
CA SER A 2 1.35 -18.35 -1.18
C SER A 2 0.92 -17.14 -2.02
N LYS A 3 0.63 -17.34 -3.30
CA LYS A 3 0.03 -16.30 -4.15
C LYS A 3 -1.40 -16.08 -3.68
N LYS A 4 -1.67 -14.91 -3.08
CA LYS A 4 -3.02 -14.49 -2.69
C LYS A 4 -3.58 -13.60 -3.78
N THR A 5 -4.67 -14.01 -4.40
CA THR A 5 -5.42 -13.16 -5.33
C THR A 5 -6.45 -12.37 -4.52
N VAL A 6 -6.47 -11.05 -4.68
CA VAL A 6 -7.42 -10.17 -4.02
C VAL A 6 -8.15 -9.35 -5.08
N ASN A 7 -9.48 -9.26 -4.95
CA ASN A 7 -10.29 -8.37 -5.78
C ASN A 7 -10.39 -7.04 -5.06
N ILE A 8 -9.77 -6.01 -5.64
CA ILE A 8 -9.83 -4.64 -5.15
C ILE A 8 -10.43 -3.74 -6.22
N ASP A 9 -11.03 -2.65 -5.77
CA ASP A 9 -11.51 -1.61 -6.67
C ASP A 9 -10.33 -0.95 -7.42
N GLU A 10 -10.60 -0.46 -8.63
CA GLU A 10 -9.58 0.22 -9.43
C GLU A 10 -9.03 1.45 -8.71
N GLU A 11 -9.86 2.19 -7.98
CA GLU A 11 -9.42 3.35 -7.21
C GLU A 11 -8.37 2.97 -6.15
N VAL A 12 -8.59 1.84 -5.47
CA VAL A 12 -7.68 1.31 -4.45
C VAL A 12 -6.37 0.87 -5.09
N HIS A 13 -6.42 0.25 -6.28
CA HIS A 13 -5.23 -0.15 -7.02
C HIS A 13 -4.39 1.08 -7.43
N VAL A 14 -5.03 2.12 -7.97
CA VAL A 14 -4.36 3.36 -8.36
C VAL A 14 -3.72 4.05 -7.14
N LYS A 15 -4.46 4.17 -6.03
CA LYS A 15 -3.92 4.69 -4.76
C LYS A 15 -2.72 3.89 -4.29
N ALA A 16 -2.82 2.56 -4.29
CA ALA A 16 -1.73 1.68 -3.87
C ALA A 16 -0.48 1.86 -4.74
N LYS A 17 -0.64 2.08 -6.05
CA LYS A 17 0.46 2.38 -6.98
C LYS A 17 1.15 3.70 -6.66
N ILE A 18 0.38 4.75 -6.38
CA ILE A 18 0.92 6.07 -6.01
C ILE A 18 1.66 6.00 -4.67
N LEU A 19 1.05 5.38 -3.67
CA LEU A 19 1.64 5.21 -2.34
C LEU A 19 2.89 4.33 -2.40
N SER A 20 2.89 3.26 -3.18
CA SER A 20 4.07 2.42 -3.43
C SER A 20 5.24 3.26 -3.95
N ALA A 21 5.01 4.13 -4.94
CA ALA A 21 6.05 5.02 -5.47
C ALA A 21 6.58 6.03 -4.43
N LYS A 22 5.70 6.57 -3.57
CA LYS A 22 6.08 7.51 -2.51
C LYS A 22 6.82 6.85 -1.35
N THR A 23 6.47 5.60 -1.05
CA THR A 23 6.96 4.90 0.14
C THR A 23 8.13 3.96 -0.11
N GLY A 24 8.39 3.62 -1.37
CA GLY A 24 9.36 2.59 -1.75
C GLY A 24 8.93 1.17 -1.36
N LYS A 25 7.69 0.97 -0.90
CA LYS A 25 7.09 -0.35 -0.64
C LYS A 25 6.50 -0.93 -1.93
N THR A 26 6.31 -2.24 -1.96
CA THR A 26 5.61 -2.88 -3.08
C THR A 26 4.11 -2.59 -3.05
N ILE A 27 3.45 -2.62 -4.21
CA ILE A 27 1.99 -2.47 -4.29
C ILE A 27 1.28 -3.51 -3.40
N GLY A 28 1.78 -4.74 -3.34
CA GLY A 28 1.24 -5.79 -2.47
C GLY A 28 1.25 -5.41 -0.99
N GLU A 29 2.38 -4.88 -0.48
CA GLU A 29 2.46 -4.40 0.90
C GLU A 29 1.50 -3.25 1.18
N ILE A 30 1.35 -2.32 0.22
CA ILE A 30 0.42 -1.20 0.38
C ILE A 30 -1.03 -1.69 0.41
N ILE A 31 -1.39 -2.61 -0.48
CA ILE A 31 -2.72 -3.22 -0.49
C ILE A 31 -2.97 -3.97 0.83
N GLU A 32 -2.00 -4.73 1.34
CA GLU A 32 -2.13 -5.37 2.64
C GLU A 32 -2.32 -4.36 3.77
N LEU A 33 -1.57 -3.25 3.78
CA LEU A 33 -1.74 -2.18 4.76
C LEU A 33 -3.15 -1.57 4.68
N LEU A 34 -3.64 -1.29 3.47
CA LEU A 34 -4.99 -0.75 3.25
C LEU A 34 -6.08 -1.73 3.70
N ILE A 35 -5.93 -3.03 3.38
CA ILE A 35 -6.87 -4.09 3.83
C ILE A 35 -6.86 -4.23 5.35
N ASN A 36 -5.70 -4.07 6.00
CA ASN A 36 -5.58 -4.06 7.46
C ASN A 36 -6.13 -2.78 8.11
N GLY A 37 -6.73 -1.86 7.35
CA GLY A 37 -7.29 -0.61 7.86
C GLY A 37 -6.25 0.48 8.11
N THR A 38 -5.02 0.31 7.62
CA THR A 38 -3.98 1.34 7.72
C THR A 38 -4.32 2.48 6.76
N THR A 39 -4.38 3.70 7.27
CA THR A 39 -4.68 4.88 6.46
C THR A 39 -3.48 5.36 5.65
N GLU A 40 -3.76 6.05 4.53
CA GLU A 40 -2.74 6.62 3.65
C GLU A 40 -1.74 7.51 4.40
N LYS A 41 -2.22 8.27 5.40
CA LYS A 41 -1.37 9.11 6.26
C LYS A 41 -0.35 8.30 7.06
N GLU A 42 -0.74 7.17 7.63
CA GLU A 42 0.18 6.31 8.37
C GLU A 42 1.18 5.63 7.45
N ILE A 43 0.73 5.17 6.28
CA ILE A 43 1.58 4.57 5.24
C ILE A 43 2.68 5.55 4.80
N LEU A 44 2.30 6.81 4.54
CA LEU A 44 3.26 7.87 4.17
C LEU A 44 4.22 8.17 5.33
N LYS A 45 3.72 8.28 6.56
CA LYS A 45 4.55 8.55 7.75
C LYS A 45 5.58 7.44 8.01
N LEU A 46 5.21 6.18 7.76
CA LEU A 46 6.13 5.03 7.87
C LEU A 46 7.27 5.10 6.85
N ALA A 47 7.02 5.67 5.67
CA ALA A 47 8.05 5.83 4.66
C ALA A 47 9.01 6.98 4.91
N GLU A 48 8.50 8.12 5.41
CA GLU A 48 9.35 9.27 5.72
C GLU A 48 10.36 8.97 6.84
N LYS A 49 10.02 8.05 7.76
CA LYS A 49 10.87 7.67 8.89
C LYS A 49 12.12 6.86 8.51
N LYS A 50 12.27 6.46 7.24
CA LYS A 50 13.42 5.71 6.71
C LYS A 50 14.49 6.58 6.04
N LYS A 51 14.36 7.91 6.10
CA LYS A 51 15.29 8.85 5.47
C LYS A 51 16.29 9.44 6.46
#